data_AF-A0A5N5FLD1-F1
#
_entry.id   AF-A0A5N5FLD1-F1
#
_cell.length_a   1.000
_cell.length_b   1.000
_cell.length_c   1.000
_cell.angle_alpha   90.00
_cell.angle_beta   90.00
_cell.angle_gamma   90.00
#
_symmetry.space_group_name_H-M   'P 1'
#
loop_
_entity.id
_entity.type
_entity.pdbx_description
1 polymer ?
#
loop_
_entity_poly.entity_id
_entity_poly.type
_entity_poly.pdbx_seq_one_letter_code
_entity_poly.pdbx_strand_id
1 'polypeptide(L)'
;MSSQVGVRRTSLSQRRGPAAAIKKSPPHENGTSNGTTSKPSSPPPLSSGGGERTVKKLRLSKALTIPEGTTVSDACRRMAARRVDAVLLTDSNALLSGIVTDK
;
A
#
# COMPACT_ATOMS: atom_id res chain seq x y z
N MET A 1 45.92 27.32 4.27
CA MET A 1 45.52 27.96 5.54
C MET A 1 44.19 27.30 5.93
N SER A 2 44.20 26.21 6.71
CA SER A 2 44.10 26.23 8.19
C SER A 2 42.86 27.06 8.61
N SER A 3 41.83 26.54 9.29
CA SER A 3 41.93 25.84 10.58
C SER A 3 40.60 25.18 10.99
N GLN A 4 40.74 24.35 12.01
CA GLN A 4 39.86 23.39 12.66
C GLN A 4 39.03 23.99 13.83
N VAL A 5 38.10 23.16 14.33
CA VAL A 5 37.57 23.03 15.73
C VAL A 5 36.32 23.83 16.14
N GLY A 6 35.35 23.10 16.71
CA GLY A 6 34.39 23.65 17.69
C GLY A 6 33.33 22.67 18.20
N VAL A 7 33.68 21.70 19.05
CA VAL A 7 32.73 20.85 19.81
C VAL A 7 32.18 21.63 21.01
N ARG A 8 30.86 21.58 21.28
CA ARG A 8 30.30 21.91 22.60
C ARG A 8 29.15 20.97 23.01
N ARG A 9 29.42 20.17 24.05
CA ARG A 9 28.47 19.37 24.84
C ARG A 9 28.18 20.13 26.13
N THR A 10 26.92 20.28 26.53
CA THR A 10 26.44 20.67 27.88
C THR A 10 24.94 20.36 27.96
N SER A 11 24.29 19.88 29.02
CA SER A 11 24.67 19.39 30.35
C SER A 11 23.37 18.94 31.04
N LEU A 12 23.43 17.90 31.88
CA LEU A 12 22.38 17.49 32.82
C LEU A 12 21.96 18.63 33.75
N SER A 13 20.68 18.65 34.16
CA SER A 13 20.26 19.19 35.46
C SER A 13 19.01 18.46 35.99
N GLN A 14 19.13 18.02 37.24
CA GLN A 14 18.19 17.26 38.07
C GLN A 14 17.07 18.14 38.65
N ARG A 15 15.92 17.57 39.07
CA ARG A 15 15.54 17.42 40.50
C ARG A 15 14.14 16.81 40.73
N ARG A 16 14.00 16.23 41.93
CA ARG A 16 12.99 15.30 42.50
C ARG A 16 11.83 16.01 43.25
N GLY A 17 10.69 15.32 43.44
CA GLY A 17 9.69 15.58 44.52
C GLY A 17 8.46 14.63 44.51
N PRO A 18 7.76 14.35 45.63
CA PRO A 18 7.33 12.97 46.01
C PRO A 18 5.82 12.64 46.21
N ALA A 19 5.57 11.31 46.23
CA ALA A 19 4.53 10.39 46.78
C ALA A 19 3.18 10.80 47.44
N ALA A 20 2.12 10.02 47.16
CA ALA A 20 1.21 9.26 48.08
C ALA A 20 -0.16 8.97 47.40
N ALA A 21 -0.47 7.74 46.93
CA ALA A 21 -1.14 6.60 47.59
C ALA A 21 -2.67 6.76 47.84
N ILE A 22 -3.49 5.77 47.40
CA ILE A 22 -4.63 5.09 48.11
C ILE A 22 -5.57 4.37 47.10
N LYS A 23 -5.46 3.03 46.93
CA LYS A 23 -6.29 1.89 47.44
C LYS A 23 -7.55 1.51 46.62
N LYS A 24 -7.58 0.28 46.07
CA LYS A 24 -8.38 -0.88 46.56
C LYS A 24 -8.13 -2.18 45.75
N SER A 25 -8.12 -3.31 46.44
CA SER A 25 -8.00 -4.72 45.97
C SER A 25 -8.90 -5.61 46.86
N PRO A 26 -9.07 -6.93 46.61
CA PRO A 26 -9.63 -7.69 45.47
C PRO A 26 -10.92 -8.49 45.90
N PRO A 27 -11.46 -9.52 45.18
CA PRO A 27 -10.89 -10.88 45.26
C PRO A 27 -11.01 -11.79 43.98
N HIS A 28 -10.10 -12.77 43.94
CA HIS A 28 -10.19 -14.15 43.40
C HIS A 28 -10.41 -14.48 41.90
N GLU A 29 -9.27 -14.79 41.25
CA GLU A 29 -8.89 -16.00 40.48
C GLU A 29 -9.97 -16.91 39.85
N ASN A 30 -9.98 -16.98 38.51
CA ASN A 30 -9.74 -18.26 37.82
C ASN A 30 -9.11 -18.02 36.42
N GLY A 31 -8.11 -18.83 36.09
CA GLY A 31 -7.02 -18.48 35.19
C GLY A 31 -7.30 -18.45 33.68
N THR A 32 -6.34 -17.89 32.94
CA THR A 32 -5.99 -18.30 31.58
C THR A 32 -4.74 -17.57 31.08
N SER A 33 -3.73 -18.40 30.79
CA SER A 33 -2.56 -18.26 29.91
C SER A 33 -1.81 -16.93 29.78
N ASN A 34 -0.58 -16.98 30.28
CA ASN A 34 0.54 -16.16 29.87
C ASN A 34 1.11 -16.72 28.54
N GLY A 35 1.45 -15.86 27.56
CA GLY A 35 2.07 -16.32 26.31
C GLY A 35 2.28 -15.22 25.28
N THR A 36 3.43 -14.58 25.33
CA THR A 36 3.96 -13.54 24.42
C THR A 36 3.71 -13.84 22.94
N THR A 37 2.83 -13.08 22.28
CA THR A 37 2.80 -12.99 20.81
C THR A 37 2.73 -11.52 20.41
N SER A 38 3.85 -11.01 19.91
CA SER A 38 3.98 -9.72 19.26
C SER A 38 3.08 -9.68 18.02
N LYS A 39 1.90 -9.06 18.18
CA LYS A 39 0.95 -8.82 17.09
C LYS A 39 1.64 -7.88 16.08
N PRO A 40 1.82 -8.25 14.80
CA PRO A 40 2.39 -7.34 13.83
C PRO A 40 1.45 -6.13 13.70
N SER A 41 2.02 -4.93 13.83
CA SER A 41 1.29 -3.68 13.69
C SER A 41 0.71 -3.60 12.28
N SER A 42 -0.59 -3.84 12.13
CA SER A 42 -1.29 -3.61 10.88
C SER A 42 -1.08 -2.15 10.44
N PRO A 43 -0.94 -1.88 9.12
CA PRO A 43 -0.89 -0.51 8.64
C PRO A 43 -2.16 0.24 9.10
N PRO A 44 -2.05 1.54 9.41
CA PRO A 44 -3.20 2.33 9.82
C PRO A 44 -4.29 2.26 8.74
N PRO A 45 -5.57 2.19 9.11
CA PRO A 45 -6.65 2.22 8.14
C PRO A 45 -6.48 3.51 7.33
N LEU A 46 -6.22 3.38 6.03
CA LEU A 46 -6.25 4.50 5.10
C LEU A 46 -7.56 5.23 5.38
N SER A 47 -7.48 6.47 5.85
CA SER A 47 -8.62 7.32 6.13
C SER A 47 -9.48 7.35 4.87
N SER A 48 -10.47 6.45 4.82
CA SER A 48 -11.44 6.39 3.75
C SER A 48 -12.33 7.60 3.99
N GLY A 49 -11.88 8.76 3.51
CA GLY A 49 -12.75 9.91 3.33
C GLY A 49 -13.97 9.38 2.60
N GLY A 50 -15.11 9.33 3.30
CA GLY A 50 -16.21 8.40 3.09
C GLY A 50 -16.91 8.52 1.73
N GLY A 51 -16.24 8.09 0.67
CA GLY A 51 -16.74 8.08 -0.68
C GLY A 51 -16.38 6.77 -1.40
N GLU A 52 -17.29 6.32 -2.26
CA GLU A 52 -17.16 5.08 -3.03
C GLU A 52 -15.83 5.00 -3.78
N ARG A 53 -15.14 3.85 -3.78
CA ARG A 53 -13.92 3.64 -4.56
C ARG A 53 -14.23 2.87 -5.85
N THR A 54 -14.75 3.57 -6.85
CA THR A 54 -15.13 2.96 -8.13
C THR A 54 -13.99 2.94 -9.15
N VAL A 55 -14.03 2.02 -10.12
CA VAL A 55 -13.06 1.95 -11.24
C VAL A 55 -13.00 3.28 -12.01
N LYS A 56 -14.13 3.99 -12.13
CA LYS A 56 -14.21 5.31 -12.78
C LYS A 56 -13.35 6.38 -12.10
N LYS A 57 -13.04 6.22 -10.80
CA LYS A 57 -12.15 7.15 -10.06
C LYS A 57 -10.66 6.88 -10.29
N LEU A 58 -10.32 5.80 -11.02
CA LEU A 58 -8.95 5.56 -11.48
C LEU A 58 -8.63 6.48 -12.67
N ARG A 59 -7.37 6.89 -12.80
CA ARG A 59 -6.87 7.71 -13.92
C ARG A 59 -6.46 6.80 -15.09
N LEU A 60 -7.42 6.05 -15.63
CA LEU A 60 -7.17 5.04 -16.68
C LEU A 60 -6.88 5.69 -18.03
N SER A 61 -5.93 5.14 -18.77
CA SER A 61 -5.71 5.43 -20.18
C SER A 61 -6.57 4.56 -21.08
N LYS A 62 -6.82 4.99 -22.31
CA LYS A 62 -7.56 4.19 -23.30
C LYS A 62 -6.75 2.97 -23.71
N ALA A 63 -7.34 1.79 -23.58
CA ALA A 63 -6.74 0.53 -24.01
C ALA A 63 -6.59 0.47 -25.55
N LEU A 64 -5.62 -0.30 -26.02
CA LEU A 64 -5.54 -0.70 -27.43
C LEU A 64 -6.56 -1.81 -27.69
N THR A 65 -7.38 -1.66 -28.72
CA THR A 65 -8.42 -2.63 -29.11
C THR A 65 -8.13 -3.16 -30.51
N ILE A 66 -8.31 -4.46 -30.72
CA ILE A 66 -8.18 -5.14 -32.01
C ILE A 66 -9.34 -6.12 -32.23
N PRO A 67 -9.83 -6.32 -33.46
CA PRO A 67 -10.84 -7.34 -33.76
C PRO A 67 -10.25 -8.75 -33.67
N GLU A 68 -11.08 -9.75 -33.36
CA GLU A 68 -10.69 -11.16 -33.18
C GLU A 68 -10.09 -11.82 -34.43
N GLY A 69 -10.37 -11.28 -35.62
CA GLY A 69 -9.72 -11.69 -36.87
C GLY A 69 -8.31 -11.12 -37.08
N THR A 70 -7.77 -10.35 -36.14
CA THR A 70 -6.39 -9.83 -36.23
C THR A 70 -5.39 -10.94 -36.02
N THR A 71 -4.42 -11.08 -36.93
CA THR A 71 -3.35 -12.07 -36.78
C THR A 71 -2.48 -11.76 -35.57
N VAL A 72 -1.87 -12.79 -34.98
CA VAL A 72 -0.98 -12.64 -33.82
C VAL A 72 0.20 -11.72 -34.14
N SER A 73 0.79 -11.82 -35.34
CA SER A 73 1.90 -10.96 -35.76
C SER A 73 1.51 -9.49 -35.85
N ASP A 74 0.31 -9.18 -36.34
CA ASP A 74 -0.24 -7.82 -36.37
C ASP A 74 -0.55 -7.29 -34.97
N ALA A 75 -1.09 -8.15 -34.10
CA ALA A 75 -1.34 -7.81 -32.69
C ALA A 75 -0.02 -7.45 -31.98
N CYS A 76 1.01 -8.29 -32.09
CA CYS A 76 2.33 -8.06 -31.50
C CYS A 76 2.98 -6.78 -32.05
N ARG A 77 2.90 -6.55 -33.37
CA ARG A 77 3.42 -5.31 -33.98
C ARG A 77 2.74 -4.06 -33.40
N ARG A 78 1.42 -4.10 -33.21
CA ARG A 78 0.66 -2.98 -32.62
C ARG A 78 0.97 -2.79 -31.14
N MET A 79 1.17 -3.86 -30.37
CA MET A 79 1.61 -3.80 -28.97
C MET A 79 2.97 -3.10 -28.85
N ALA A 80 3.95 -3.53 -29.64
CA ALA A 80 5.29 -2.94 -29.65
C ALA A 80 5.27 -1.46 -30.07
N ALA A 81 4.54 -1.11 -31.13
CA ALA A 81 4.45 0.27 -31.62
C ALA A 81 3.85 1.24 -30.59
N ARG A 82 2.88 0.77 -29.79
CA ARG A 82 2.23 1.58 -28.74
C ARG A 82 2.88 1.43 -27.35
N ARG A 83 3.84 0.52 -27.20
CA ARG A 83 4.52 0.20 -25.93
C ARG A 83 3.51 -0.15 -24.83
N VAL A 84 2.61 -1.08 -25.14
CA VAL A 84 1.59 -1.59 -24.20
C VAL A 84 1.78 -3.09 -23.99
N ASP A 85 1.50 -3.55 -22.76
CA ASP A 85 1.69 -4.95 -22.34
C ASP A 85 0.47 -5.83 -22.67
N ALA A 86 -0.67 -5.20 -22.95
CA ALA A 86 -1.93 -5.90 -23.21
C ALA A 86 -2.83 -5.16 -24.20
N VAL A 87 -3.65 -5.93 -24.92
CA VAL A 87 -4.68 -5.43 -25.85
C VAL A 87 -6.02 -6.10 -25.61
N LEU A 88 -7.10 -5.36 -25.85
CA LEU A 88 -8.46 -5.87 -25.81
C LEU A 88 -8.83 -6.47 -27.17
N LEU A 89 -9.35 -7.69 -27.15
CA LEU A 89 -9.90 -8.37 -28.31
C LEU A 89 -11.41 -8.13 -28.37
N THR A 90 -11.93 -7.77 -29.54
CA THR A 90 -13.37 -7.61 -29.76
C THR A 90 -13.89 -8.55 -30.84
N ASP A 91 -15.09 -9.09 -30.62
CA ASP A 91 -15.79 -9.90 -31.61
C ASP A 91 -16.41 -9.05 -32.74
N SER A 92 -17.13 -9.72 -33.64
CA SER A 92 -17.91 -9.08 -34.71
C SER A 92 -19.06 -8.18 -34.22
N ASN A 93 -19.52 -8.34 -32.98
CA ASN A 93 -20.55 -7.52 -32.35
C ASN A 93 -19.97 -6.33 -31.57
N ALA A 94 -18.65 -6.10 -31.68
CA ALA A 94 -17.90 -5.11 -30.89
C ALA A 94 -17.97 -5.34 -29.37
N LEU A 95 -18.25 -6.56 -28.94
CA LEU A 95 -18.21 -6.98 -27.56
C LEU A 95 -16.79 -7.45 -27.20
N LEU A 96 -16.44 -7.36 -25.92
CA LEU A 96 -15.16 -7.83 -25.42
C LEU A 96 -15.13 -9.37 -25.49
N SER A 97 -14.27 -9.92 -26.34
CA SER A 97 -14.07 -11.36 -26.46
C SER A 97 -12.89 -11.85 -25.64
N GLY A 98 -11.88 -11.01 -25.41
CA GLY A 98 -10.71 -11.41 -24.62
C GLY A 98 -9.65 -10.34 -24.43
N ILE A 99 -8.52 -10.75 -23.85
CA ILE A 99 -7.33 -9.93 -23.64
C ILE A 99 -6.14 -10.73 -24.15
N VAL A 100 -5.27 -10.09 -24.93
CA VAL A 100 -3.99 -10.67 -25.36
C VAL A 100 -2.87 -9.94 -24.63
N THR A 101 -1.97 -10.70 -24.03
CA THR A 101 -0.77 -10.22 -23.33
C THR A 101 0.48 -10.68 -24.07
N ASP A 102 1.60 -9.99 -23.87
CA ASP A 102 2.87 -10.23 -24.56
C ASP A 102 3.74 -11.36 -23.97
N LYS A 103 3.15 -12.26 -23.17
CA LYS A 103 3.82 -13.38 -22.49
C LYS A 103 3.20 -14.73 -22.81
#